data_AF-A0A9K3LYK8-F1
#
_entry.id   AF-A0A9K3LYK8-F1
#
_cell.length_a   1.000
_cell.length_b   1.000
_cell.length_c   1.000
_cell.angle_alpha   90.00
_cell.angle_beta   90.00
_cell.angle_gamma   90.00
#
_symmetry.space_group_name_H-M   'P 1'
#
loop_
_entity.id
_entity.type
_entity.pdbx_description
1 polymer ?
#
loop_
_entity_poly.entity_id
_entity_poly.type
_entity_poly.pdbx_seq_one_letter_code
_entity_poly.pdbx_strand_id
1 'polypeptide(L)'
;MSTSTGGTEEVSSFKTYHFDGSDRTKFREWKIKTKAYATRKKFWKGFTTDIRDTEVTDSNGKVVKAKSSEEDITAKHTAMYYLIESLEGSAFTMVTTETEDDPKLAWDLLIKEYEEEDYETVLRDLQTLTMTKTEKPSEFRDRLKLINERLERIDKSYALNEVQFKAQYLSKLIDARALPNNDWCKK
;
A
#
# COMPACT_ATOMS: atom_id res chain seq x y z
N MET A 1 10.31 -57.95 5.06
CA MET A 1 11.48 -57.37 4.37
C MET A 1 10.97 -56.95 2.99
N SER A 2 10.90 -55.69 2.57
CA SER A 2 11.57 -54.47 3.00
C SER A 2 10.81 -53.22 2.49
N THR A 3 10.80 -52.17 3.32
CA THR A 3 10.89 -50.71 3.04
C THR A 3 10.12 -50.13 1.84
N SER A 4 9.06 -49.34 2.05
CA SER A 4 9.06 -47.90 2.42
C SER A 4 9.92 -47.01 1.51
N THR A 5 9.25 -46.14 0.76
CA THR A 5 9.69 -44.75 0.55
C THR A 5 8.46 -43.88 0.38
N GLY A 6 7.98 -43.33 1.49
CA GLY A 6 7.13 -42.14 1.47
C GLY A 6 7.98 -40.95 1.06
N GLY A 7 7.68 -40.38 -0.11
CA GLY A 7 8.08 -39.04 -0.47
C GLY A 7 7.02 -38.09 0.05
N THR A 8 7.19 -37.55 1.25
CA THR A 8 6.52 -36.30 1.63
C THR A 8 7.16 -35.19 0.81
N GLU A 9 6.49 -34.79 -0.27
CA GLU A 9 6.74 -33.48 -0.88
C GLU A 9 6.51 -32.44 0.22
N GLU A 10 7.58 -31.78 0.65
CA GLU A 10 7.45 -30.55 1.42
C GLU A 10 6.76 -29.54 0.51
N VAL A 11 5.43 -29.46 0.61
CA VAL A 11 4.66 -28.33 0.09
C VAL A 11 5.18 -27.11 0.83
N SER A 12 6.15 -26.42 0.23
CA SER A 12 6.67 -25.14 0.73
C SER A 12 5.49 -24.16 0.77
N SER A 13 4.77 -24.13 1.89
CA SER A 13 3.64 -23.24 2.05
C SER A 13 4.12 -21.80 1.91
N PHE A 14 3.52 -21.08 0.97
CA PHE A 14 3.75 -19.65 0.87
C PHE A 14 3.23 -19.02 2.15
N LYS A 15 4.08 -18.23 2.82
CA LYS A 15 3.56 -17.31 3.82
C LYS A 15 2.90 -16.16 3.09
N THR A 16 1.58 -16.15 3.04
CA THR A 16 0.78 -15.07 2.49
C THR A 16 0.30 -14.13 3.59
N TYR A 17 0.30 -12.85 3.28
CA TYR A 17 -0.28 -11.82 4.12
C TYR A 17 -1.58 -11.39 3.46
N HIS A 18 -2.70 -11.53 4.14
CA HIS A 18 -4.01 -11.30 3.52
C HIS A 18 -4.37 -9.80 3.51
N PHE A 19 -5.02 -9.35 2.43
CA PHE A 19 -5.59 -8.03 2.29
C PHE A 19 -6.88 -8.07 1.48
N ASP A 20 -7.98 -7.58 2.07
CA ASP A 20 -9.33 -7.68 1.50
C ASP A 20 -9.83 -6.39 0.82
N GLY A 21 -9.09 -5.29 0.97
CA GLY A 21 -9.48 -3.97 0.47
C GLY A 21 -10.46 -3.20 1.37
N SER A 22 -10.88 -3.74 2.51
CA SER A 22 -11.88 -3.08 3.37
C SER A 22 -11.32 -1.87 4.15
N ASP A 23 -10.04 -1.90 4.48
CA ASP A 23 -9.35 -0.88 5.26
C ASP A 23 -8.08 -0.40 4.56
N ARG A 24 -8.17 0.77 3.90
CA ARG A 24 -7.04 1.41 3.19
C ARG A 24 -5.84 1.66 4.10
N THR A 25 -6.04 1.85 5.41
CA THR A 25 -4.94 2.10 6.35
C THR A 25 -4.05 0.86 6.54
N LYS A 26 -4.59 -0.34 6.35
CA LYS A 26 -3.85 -1.62 6.41
C LYS A 26 -3.07 -1.93 5.14
N PHE A 27 -3.37 -1.26 4.02
CA PHE A 27 -2.68 -1.49 2.75
C PHE A 27 -1.18 -1.24 2.87
N ARG A 28 -0.77 -0.18 3.59
CA ARG A 28 0.65 0.13 3.81
C ARG A 28 1.37 -1.00 4.52
N GLU A 29 0.77 -1.54 5.59
CA GLU A 29 1.36 -2.64 6.34
C GLU A 29 1.49 -3.90 5.47
N TRP A 30 0.44 -4.24 4.74
CA TRP A 30 0.44 -5.35 3.78
C TRP A 30 1.51 -5.17 2.70
N LYS A 31 1.58 -4.00 2.06
CA LYS A 31 2.58 -3.66 1.03
C LYS A 31 4.00 -3.85 1.53
N ILE A 32 4.32 -3.38 2.74
CA ILE A 32 5.65 -3.53 3.35
C ILE A 32 5.98 -5.00 3.59
N LYS A 33 5.05 -5.77 4.15
CA LYS A 33 5.22 -7.22 4.42
C LYS A 33 5.40 -8.00 3.11
N THR A 34 4.59 -7.73 2.11
CA THR A 34 4.67 -8.31 0.76
C THR A 34 6.01 -7.99 0.11
N LYS A 35 6.47 -6.72 0.13
CA LYS A 35 7.78 -6.33 -0.40
C LYS A 35 8.93 -7.08 0.27
N ALA A 36 8.93 -7.16 1.61
CA ALA A 36 9.96 -7.85 2.36
C ALA A 36 10.01 -9.35 2.01
N TYR A 37 8.85 -9.99 1.93
CA TYR A 37 8.73 -11.40 1.57
C TYR A 37 9.15 -11.68 0.12
N ALA A 38 8.64 -10.89 -0.82
CA ALA A 38 8.95 -11.00 -2.25
C ALA A 38 10.42 -10.78 -2.57
N THR A 39 11.08 -9.86 -1.86
CA THR A 39 12.52 -9.64 -1.97
C THR A 39 13.28 -10.87 -1.47
N ARG A 40 12.92 -11.41 -0.30
CA ARG A 40 13.53 -12.63 0.26
C ARG A 40 13.36 -13.84 -0.66
N LYS A 41 12.22 -13.94 -1.35
CA LYS A 41 11.88 -15.04 -2.26
C LYS A 41 12.21 -14.73 -3.73
N LYS A 42 12.90 -13.63 -4.01
CA LYS A 42 13.42 -13.22 -5.33
C LYS A 42 12.36 -13.01 -6.44
N PHE A 43 11.11 -12.75 -6.09
CA PHE A 43 10.06 -12.46 -7.08
C PHE A 43 9.62 -10.99 -7.12
N TRP A 44 10.21 -10.12 -6.29
CA TRP A 44 9.87 -8.68 -6.25
C TRP A 44 9.94 -8.00 -7.62
N LYS A 45 10.88 -8.40 -8.48
CA LYS A 45 11.01 -7.86 -9.84
C LYS A 45 9.75 -8.04 -10.69
N GLY A 46 8.94 -9.06 -10.41
CA GLY A 46 7.66 -9.30 -11.09
C GLY A 46 6.62 -8.23 -10.83
N PHE A 47 6.67 -7.53 -9.70
CA PHE A 47 5.76 -6.43 -9.39
C PHE A 47 6.18 -5.09 -9.98
N THR A 48 7.46 -4.92 -10.31
CA THR A 48 8.03 -3.61 -10.61
C THR A 48 8.57 -3.46 -12.02
N THR A 49 8.77 -4.58 -12.72
CA THR A 49 9.42 -4.60 -14.03
C THR A 49 8.43 -5.10 -15.07
N ASP A 50 8.36 -4.42 -16.20
CA ASP A 50 7.56 -4.91 -17.32
C ASP A 50 8.30 -6.08 -17.98
N ILE A 51 8.01 -7.29 -17.49
CA ILE A 51 8.57 -8.54 -18.00
C ILE A 51 7.67 -8.97 -19.16
N ARG A 52 7.93 -8.36 -20.32
CA ARG A 52 7.40 -8.74 -21.63
C ARG A 52 8.54 -9.26 -22.49
N ASP A 53 8.21 -10.19 -23.37
CA ASP A 53 9.07 -10.49 -24.52
C ASP A 53 9.16 -9.22 -25.37
N THR A 54 10.23 -8.46 -25.18
CA THR A 54 10.45 -7.23 -25.91
C THR A 54 11.15 -7.56 -27.22
N GLU A 55 10.60 -7.01 -28.29
CA GLU A 55 11.21 -7.06 -29.61
C GLU A 55 12.36 -6.04 -29.65
N VAL A 56 13.58 -6.52 -29.81
CA VAL A 56 14.80 -5.70 -29.85
C VAL A 56 15.46 -5.88 -31.21
N THR A 57 15.77 -4.78 -31.87
CA THR A 57 16.46 -4.82 -33.16
C THR A 57 17.94 -5.09 -32.94
N ASP A 58 18.48 -6.15 -33.53
CA ASP A 58 19.92 -6.44 -33.47
C ASP A 58 20.74 -5.39 -34.25
N SER A 59 22.07 -5.49 -34.12
CA SER A 59 23.03 -4.65 -34.85
C SER A 59 22.92 -4.76 -36.38
N ASN A 60 22.16 -5.72 -36.89
CA ASN A 60 21.93 -5.97 -38.32
C ASN A 60 20.53 -5.52 -38.76
N GLY A 61 19.77 -4.82 -37.92
CA GLY A 61 18.43 -4.33 -38.25
C GLY A 61 17.33 -5.39 -38.17
N LYS A 62 17.63 -6.59 -37.67
CA LYS A 62 16.65 -7.68 -37.54
C LYS A 62 15.97 -7.61 -36.17
N VAL A 63 14.64 -7.63 -36.15
CA VAL A 63 13.87 -7.73 -34.91
C VAL A 63 14.09 -9.12 -34.31
N VAL A 64 14.67 -9.16 -33.12
CA VAL A 64 14.90 -10.37 -32.32
C VAL A 64 14.09 -10.24 -31.04
N LYS A 65 13.37 -11.29 -30.65
CA LYS A 65 12.76 -11.31 -29.32
C LYS A 65 13.88 -11.41 -28.28
N ALA A 66 14.08 -10.37 -27.48
CA ALA A 66 14.87 -10.51 -26.26
C ALA A 66 14.08 -11.44 -25.36
N LYS A 67 14.55 -12.69 -25.26
CA LYS A 67 13.96 -13.65 -24.33
C LYS A 67 14.16 -13.11 -22.92
N SER A 68 13.06 -12.87 -22.23
CA SER A 68 13.07 -12.74 -20.78
C SER A 68 13.80 -13.94 -20.19
N SER A 69 14.65 -13.72 -19.18
CA SER A 69 15.34 -14.87 -18.56
C SER A 69 14.31 -15.79 -17.90
N GLU A 70 14.64 -17.08 -17.79
CA GLU A 70 13.75 -18.04 -17.10
C GLU A 70 13.46 -17.63 -15.65
N GLU A 71 14.42 -16.95 -15.02
CA GLU A 71 14.26 -16.33 -13.70
C GLU A 71 13.24 -15.17 -13.70
N ASP A 72 13.14 -14.40 -14.78
CA ASP A 72 12.17 -13.30 -14.91
C ASP A 72 10.75 -13.83 -15.07
N ILE A 73 10.58 -14.85 -15.91
CA ILE A 73 9.29 -15.53 -16.11
C ILE A 73 8.82 -16.15 -14.79
N THR A 74 9.72 -16.86 -14.10
CA THR A 74 9.43 -17.47 -12.80
C THR A 74 9.04 -16.41 -11.76
N ALA A 75 9.75 -15.28 -11.71
CA ALA A 75 9.39 -14.18 -10.81
C ALA A 75 8.02 -13.58 -11.13
N LYS A 76 7.67 -13.41 -12.41
CA LYS A 76 6.35 -12.94 -12.84
C LYS A 76 5.25 -13.88 -12.38
N HIS A 77 5.38 -15.17 -12.66
CA HIS A 77 4.38 -16.17 -12.26
C HIS A 77 4.23 -16.26 -10.74
N THR A 78 5.35 -16.26 -10.02
CA THR A 78 5.35 -16.29 -8.55
C THR A 78 4.70 -15.04 -7.95
N ALA A 79 4.95 -13.87 -8.55
CA ALA A 79 4.36 -12.60 -8.14
C ALA A 79 2.82 -12.63 -8.32
N MET A 80 2.33 -13.10 -9.47
CA MET A 80 0.89 -13.21 -9.72
C MET A 80 0.23 -14.22 -8.78
N TYR A 81 0.83 -15.42 -8.62
CA TYR A 81 0.33 -16.43 -7.69
C TYR A 81 0.24 -15.89 -6.26
N TYR A 82 1.25 -15.16 -5.81
CA TYR A 82 1.22 -14.52 -4.50
C TYR A 82 0.06 -13.51 -4.38
N LEU A 83 -0.22 -12.69 -5.41
CA LEU A 83 -1.36 -11.75 -5.38
C LEU A 83 -2.68 -12.49 -5.29
N ILE A 84 -2.88 -13.53 -6.09
CA ILE A 84 -4.11 -14.34 -6.06
C ILE A 84 -4.34 -14.95 -4.68
N GLU A 85 -3.29 -15.46 -4.03
CA GLU A 85 -3.38 -16.09 -2.70
C GLU A 85 -3.44 -15.08 -1.53
N SER A 86 -2.96 -13.85 -1.73
CA SER A 86 -2.87 -12.83 -0.67
C SER A 86 -4.02 -11.83 -0.69
N LEU A 87 -4.74 -11.72 -1.80
CA LEU A 87 -5.84 -10.78 -1.92
C LEU A 87 -7.17 -11.49 -1.70
N GLU A 88 -8.08 -10.78 -1.04
CA GLU A 88 -9.45 -11.22 -0.79
C GLU A 88 -10.43 -10.10 -1.15
N GLY A 89 -11.73 -10.40 -1.11
CA GLY A 89 -12.78 -9.38 -1.19
C GLY A 89 -12.70 -8.46 -2.42
N SER A 90 -12.79 -7.15 -2.17
CA SER A 90 -12.81 -6.14 -3.23
C SER A 90 -11.45 -6.02 -3.92
N ALA A 91 -10.35 -6.16 -3.17
CA ALA A 91 -9.00 -6.09 -3.72
C ALA A 91 -8.73 -7.25 -4.69
N PHE A 92 -9.18 -8.46 -4.36
CA PHE A 92 -9.09 -9.63 -5.25
C PHE A 92 -9.93 -9.45 -6.52
N THR A 93 -11.19 -9.01 -6.36
CA THR A 93 -12.10 -8.81 -7.49
C THR A 93 -11.56 -7.79 -8.48
N MET A 94 -11.01 -6.69 -7.99
CA MET A 94 -10.38 -5.65 -8.80
C MET A 94 -9.20 -6.21 -9.61
N VAL A 95 -8.26 -6.90 -8.95
CA VAL A 95 -7.09 -7.47 -9.63
C VAL A 95 -7.48 -8.51 -10.67
N THR A 96 -8.40 -9.42 -10.35
CA THR A 96 -8.79 -10.50 -11.27
C THR A 96 -9.62 -10.04 -12.47
N THR A 97 -10.28 -8.88 -12.38
CA THR A 97 -11.11 -8.35 -13.48
C THR A 97 -10.29 -7.51 -14.47
N GLU A 98 -9.25 -6.80 -14.00
CA GLU A 98 -8.62 -5.72 -14.77
C GLU A 98 -7.22 -6.01 -15.31
N THR A 99 -6.58 -7.13 -14.93
CA THR A 99 -5.11 -7.23 -15.04
C THR A 99 -4.58 -8.34 -15.95
N GLU A 100 -5.42 -9.21 -16.51
CA GLU A 100 -5.05 -10.27 -17.50
C GLU A 100 -3.69 -10.97 -17.20
N ASP A 101 -3.46 -11.38 -15.95
CA ASP A 101 -2.23 -12.06 -15.49
C ASP A 101 -0.92 -11.25 -15.55
N ASP A 102 -1.00 -9.91 -15.60
CA ASP A 102 0.16 -9.03 -15.44
C ASP A 102 0.30 -8.58 -13.96
N PRO A 103 1.24 -9.18 -13.18
CA PRO A 103 1.43 -8.84 -11.78
C PRO A 103 1.92 -7.41 -11.57
N LYS A 104 2.59 -6.79 -12.56
CA LYS A 104 2.98 -5.39 -12.47
C LYS A 104 1.75 -4.50 -12.59
N LEU A 105 0.90 -4.76 -13.57
CA LEU A 105 -0.36 -4.02 -13.74
C LEU A 105 -1.25 -4.14 -12.51
N ALA A 106 -1.38 -5.36 -11.97
CA ALA A 106 -2.10 -5.61 -10.72
C ALA A 106 -1.51 -4.86 -9.53
N TRP A 107 -0.19 -4.84 -9.40
CA TRP A 107 0.50 -4.12 -8.35
C TRP A 107 0.31 -2.60 -8.45
N ASP A 108 0.43 -2.05 -9.65
CA ASP A 108 0.22 -0.62 -9.92
C ASP A 108 -1.23 -0.22 -9.64
N LEU A 109 -2.20 -1.06 -10.03
CA LEU A 109 -3.63 -0.85 -9.75
C LEU A 109 -3.92 -0.81 -8.24
N LEU A 110 -3.33 -1.73 -7.47
CA LEU A 110 -3.46 -1.74 -6.01
C LEU A 110 -2.85 -0.50 -5.36
N ILE A 111 -1.68 -0.04 -5.83
CA ILE A 111 -1.07 1.20 -5.34
C ILE A 111 -1.98 2.39 -5.63
N LYS A 112 -2.49 2.47 -6.86
CA LYS A 112 -3.39 3.54 -7.27
C LYS A 112 -4.66 3.56 -6.42
N GLU A 113 -5.28 2.41 -6.22
CA GLU A 113 -6.55 2.34 -5.48
C GLU A 113 -6.37 2.51 -3.98
N TYR A 114 -5.29 1.99 -3.37
CA TYR A 114 -5.19 1.90 -1.92
C TYR A 114 -4.12 2.79 -1.28
N GLU A 115 -3.19 3.35 -2.06
CA GLU A 115 -2.08 4.19 -1.56
C GLU A 115 -2.08 5.61 -2.12
N GLU A 116 -2.59 5.83 -3.33
CA GLU A 116 -2.81 7.21 -3.80
C GLU A 116 -3.92 7.86 -2.98
N GLU A 117 -3.50 8.74 -2.08
CA GLU A 117 -4.40 9.63 -1.37
C GLU A 117 -4.64 10.85 -2.26
N ASP A 118 -5.88 11.06 -2.65
CA ASP A 118 -6.28 12.27 -3.33
C ASP A 118 -6.25 13.47 -2.37
N TYR A 119 -5.75 14.61 -2.87
CA TYR A 119 -5.65 15.85 -2.11
C TYR A 119 -6.98 16.26 -1.51
N GLU A 120 -8.09 16.12 -2.26
CA GLU A 120 -9.42 16.50 -1.78
C GLU A 120 -9.85 15.65 -0.58
N THR A 121 -9.50 14.35 -0.60
CA THR A 121 -9.79 13.45 0.52
C THR A 121 -9.03 13.84 1.78
N VAL A 122 -7.72 14.10 1.67
CA VAL A 122 -6.90 14.49 2.83
C VAL A 122 -7.28 15.89 3.32
N LEU A 123 -7.65 16.80 2.42
CA LEU A 123 -8.13 18.13 2.78
C LEU A 123 -9.47 18.07 3.51
N ARG A 124 -10.39 17.20 3.08
CA ARG A 124 -11.65 16.94 3.80
C ARG A 124 -11.39 16.37 5.19
N ASP A 125 -10.48 15.42 5.33
CA ASP A 125 -10.06 14.89 6.63
C ASP A 125 -9.52 16.00 7.52
N LEU A 126 -8.69 16.92 6.99
CA LEU A 126 -8.18 18.08 7.72
C LEU A 126 -9.31 19.02 8.17
N GLN A 127 -10.26 19.32 7.29
CA GLN A 127 -11.38 20.24 7.58
C GLN A 127 -12.32 19.67 8.64
N THR A 128 -12.64 18.38 8.52
CA THR A 128 -13.53 17.65 9.42
C THR A 128 -12.85 17.20 10.73
N LEU A 129 -11.52 17.27 10.78
CA LEU A 129 -10.77 16.98 11.99
C LEU A 129 -11.24 17.89 13.13
N THR A 130 -11.79 17.26 14.16
CA THR A 130 -12.24 17.89 15.39
C THR A 130 -11.69 17.12 16.57
N MET A 131 -11.47 17.84 17.67
CA MET A 131 -11.02 17.23 18.91
C MET A 131 -12.21 16.64 19.64
N THR A 132 -12.07 15.41 20.13
CA THR A 132 -13.15 14.80 20.91
C THR A 132 -13.13 15.35 22.34
N LYS A 133 -14.26 15.23 23.06
CA LYS A 133 -14.41 15.78 24.43
C LYS A 133 -13.44 15.17 25.44
N THR A 134 -13.02 13.93 25.21
CA THR A 134 -12.19 13.14 26.14
C THR A 134 -10.72 13.09 25.72
N GLU A 135 -10.41 13.56 24.52
CA GLU A 135 -9.06 13.50 23.95
C GLU A 135 -8.17 14.58 24.52
N LYS A 136 -6.90 14.22 24.75
CA LYS A 136 -5.90 15.18 25.22
C LYS A 136 -5.40 16.03 24.05
N PRO A 137 -5.05 17.32 24.29
CA PRO A 137 -4.48 18.19 23.26
C PRO A 137 -3.25 17.62 22.55
N SER A 138 -2.44 16.80 23.22
CA SER A 138 -1.28 16.13 22.62
C SER A 138 -1.69 15.04 21.62
N GLU A 139 -2.68 14.22 21.95
CA GLU A 139 -3.20 13.17 21.08
C GLU A 139 -3.82 13.79 19.82
N PHE A 140 -4.54 14.89 19.98
CA PHE A 140 -5.08 15.66 18.86
C PHE A 140 -3.98 16.23 17.96
N ARG A 141 -2.92 16.77 18.56
CA ARG A 141 -1.76 17.28 17.81
C ARG A 141 -1.13 16.20 16.96
N ASP A 142 -1.02 14.98 17.49
CA ASP A 142 -0.44 13.85 16.76
C ASP A 142 -1.33 13.44 15.57
N ARG A 143 -2.66 13.46 15.72
CA ARG A 143 -3.59 13.24 14.59
C ARG A 143 -3.47 14.33 13.52
N LEU A 144 -3.42 15.60 13.92
CA LEU A 144 -3.22 16.72 12.99
C LEU A 144 -1.87 16.60 12.26
N LYS A 145 -0.83 16.17 12.97
CA LYS A 145 0.50 15.91 12.39
C LYS A 145 0.42 14.80 11.34
N LEU A 146 -0.27 13.70 11.63
CA LEU A 146 -0.45 12.60 10.69
C LEU A 146 -1.15 13.07 9.40
N ILE A 147 -2.18 13.93 9.50
CA ILE A 147 -2.83 14.52 8.33
C ILE A 147 -1.87 15.43 7.56
N ASN A 148 -1.04 16.21 8.26
CA ASN A 148 -0.06 17.07 7.60
C ASN A 148 1.02 16.26 6.85
N GLU A 149 1.49 15.16 7.44
CA GLU A 149 2.42 14.22 6.82
C GLU A 149 1.79 13.51 5.60
N ARG A 150 0.47 13.35 5.56
CA ARG A 150 -0.27 12.86 4.39
C ARG A 150 -0.31 13.90 3.27
N LEU A 151 -0.61 15.16 3.59
CA LEU A 151 -0.57 16.26 2.60
C LEU A 151 0.83 16.42 1.98
N GLU A 152 1.87 16.39 2.80
CA GLU A 152 3.27 16.49 2.34
C GLU A 152 3.66 15.34 1.40
N ARG A 153 3.09 14.15 1.60
CA ARG A 153 3.33 12.98 0.74
C ARG A 153 2.74 13.15 -0.65
N ILE A 154 1.60 13.85 -0.77
CA ILE A 154 0.98 14.17 -2.05
C ILE A 154 1.83 15.21 -2.77
N ASP A 155 2.06 16.35 -2.12
CA ASP A 155 2.97 17.39 -2.60
C ASP A 155 3.52 18.18 -1.40
N LYS A 156 4.82 18.47 -1.40
CA LYS A 156 5.47 19.23 -0.32
C LYS A 156 4.87 20.62 -0.12
N SER A 157 4.31 21.23 -1.17
CA SER A 157 3.65 22.53 -1.12
C SER A 157 2.29 22.49 -0.42
N TYR A 158 1.67 21.32 -0.27
CA TYR A 158 0.39 21.16 0.45
C TYR A 158 0.57 21.01 1.96
N ALA A 159 1.79 20.71 2.41
CA ALA A 159 2.08 20.65 3.84
C ALA A 159 1.82 22.01 4.51
N LEU A 160 1.07 22.00 5.60
CA LEU A 160 0.91 23.15 6.47
C LEU A 160 2.27 23.52 7.04
N ASN A 161 2.70 24.76 6.77
CA ASN A 161 3.88 25.31 7.42
C ASN A 161 3.62 25.50 8.92
N GLU A 162 4.68 25.83 9.67
CA GLU A 162 4.60 25.93 11.13
C GLU A 162 3.50 26.90 11.62
N VAL A 163 3.31 28.02 10.92
CA VAL A 163 2.30 29.04 11.27
C VAL A 163 0.89 28.50 10.99
N GLN A 164 0.67 27.91 9.82
CA GLN A 164 -0.62 27.32 9.43
C GLN A 164 -0.99 26.15 10.35
N PHE A 165 -0.02 25.30 10.70
CA PHE A 165 -0.19 24.18 11.61
C PHE A 165 -0.64 24.66 13.00
N LYS A 166 0.06 25.67 13.56
CA LYS A 166 -0.32 26.28 14.85
C LYS A 166 -1.69 26.93 14.79
N ALA A 167 -2.01 27.64 13.72
CA ALA A 167 -3.31 28.28 13.53
C ALA A 167 -4.46 27.25 13.52
N GLN A 168 -4.31 26.16 12.77
CA GLN A 168 -5.29 25.07 12.77
C GLN A 168 -5.43 24.41 14.15
N TYR A 169 -4.30 24.08 14.77
CA TYR A 169 -4.31 23.47 16.11
C TYR A 169 -5.04 24.33 17.13
N LEU A 170 -4.75 25.64 17.17
CA LEU A 170 -5.38 26.58 18.10
C LEU A 170 -6.87 26.77 17.80
N SER A 171 -7.26 26.90 16.53
CA SER A 171 -8.67 27.05 16.15
C SER A 171 -9.50 25.88 16.68
N LYS A 172 -9.04 24.65 16.44
CA LYS A 172 -9.76 23.44 16.86
C LYS A 172 -9.75 23.23 18.37
N LEU A 173 -8.72 23.72 19.08
CA LEU A 173 -8.70 23.73 20.55
C LEU A 173 -9.71 24.71 21.14
N ILE A 174 -9.86 25.89 20.54
CA ILE A 174 -10.84 26.89 20.97
C ILE A 174 -12.25 26.34 20.80
N ASP A 175 -12.55 25.74 19.65
CA ASP A 175 -13.83 25.09 19.37
C ASP A 175 -14.13 23.98 20.39
N ALA A 176 -13.13 23.15 20.72
CA ALA A 176 -13.27 22.09 21.71
C ALA A 176 -13.49 22.63 23.13
N ARG A 177 -12.80 23.71 23.52
CA ARG A 177 -12.97 24.35 24.84
C ARG A 177 -14.39 24.88 25.06
N ALA A 178 -15.06 25.30 23.99
CA ALA A 178 -16.45 25.78 24.03
C ALA A 178 -17.48 24.64 24.27
N LEU A 179 -17.08 23.36 24.20
CA LEU A 179 -17.98 22.23 24.43
C LEU A 179 -18.33 22.07 25.92
N PRO A 180 -19.61 21.93 26.29
CA PRO A 180 -20.01 21.62 27.66
C PRO A 180 -19.48 20.24 28.09
N ASN A 181 -18.99 20.16 29.33
CA ASN A 181 -18.35 18.99 29.96
C ASN A 181 -16.98 18.58 29.38
N ASN A 182 -16.15 19.55 29.03
CA ASN A 182 -14.80 19.26 28.59
C ASN A 182 -13.85 19.00 29.77
N ASP A 183 -13.40 17.76 29.93
CA ASP A 183 -12.73 17.29 31.16
C ASP A 183 -11.26 17.71 31.28
N TRP A 184 -10.57 17.98 30.17
CA TRP A 184 -9.17 18.47 30.23
C TRP A 184 -9.05 19.97 30.54
N CYS A 185 -10.16 20.70 30.49
CA CYS A 185 -10.25 22.11 30.92
C CYS A 185 -10.54 22.26 32.42
N LYS A 186 -10.98 21.20 33.09
CA LYS A 186 -11.29 21.21 34.54
C LYS A 186 -9.99 21.02 35.33
N LYS A 187 -9.28 22.11 35.58
CA LYS A 187 -8.25 22.22 36.62
C LYS A 187 -8.61 23.36 37.55
#